data_AF-A0A9Y1BST4-F1
#
_entry.id   AF-A0A9Y1BST4-F1
#
_cell.length_a   1.000
_cell.length_b   1.000
_cell.length_c   1.000
_cell.angle_alpha   90.00
_cell.angle_beta   90.00
_cell.angle_gamma   90.00
#
_symmetry.space_group_name_H-M   'P 1'
#
loop_
_entity.id
_entity.type
_entity.pdbx_description
1 polymer ?
#
loop_
_entity_poly.entity_id
_entity_poly.type
_entity_poly.pdbx_seq_one_letter_code
_entity_poly.pdbx_strand_id
1 'polypeptide(L)'
;MQQTKFPIPYSTDNEKEEFIDHMFCPVCKLSSKKDIVSKSELKEKNITFIVYTLRCENCDKMYEVTFFDEKQIDSIEKLKTYSF
;
A
#
# COMPACT_ATOMS: atom_id res chain seq x y z
N MET A 1 0.35 17.55 -10.02
CA MET A 1 -0.57 16.83 -9.11
C MET A 1 0.24 15.74 -8.41
N GLN A 2 0.52 15.88 -7.12
CA GLN A 2 1.39 14.93 -6.38
C GLN A 2 0.56 13.73 -5.93
N GLN A 3 0.82 12.56 -6.52
CA GLN A 3 0.41 11.28 -5.95
C GLN A 3 1.34 10.98 -4.77
N THR A 4 0.89 11.21 -3.54
CA THR A 4 1.56 10.74 -2.34
C THR A 4 1.41 9.22 -2.27
N LYS A 5 2.37 8.49 -2.87
CA LYS A 5 2.57 7.07 -2.62
C LYS A 5 3.19 6.98 -1.22
N PHE A 6 2.40 6.61 -0.22
CA PHE A 6 2.90 6.29 1.11
C PHE A 6 3.32 4.82 1.07
N PRO A 7 4.62 4.52 0.99
CA PRO A 7 5.05 3.16 1.18
C PRO A 7 4.74 2.85 2.66
N ILE A 8 3.94 1.81 2.93
CA ILE A 8 3.61 1.39 4.30
C ILE A 8 4.53 0.21 4.68
N PRO A 9 5.41 0.37 5.68
CA PRO A 9 6.22 -0.73 6.17
C PRO A 9 5.34 -1.75 6.90
N TYR A 10 5.66 -3.04 6.76
CA TYR A 10 5.04 -4.13 7.51
C TYR A 10 6.09 -5.10 8.03
N SER A 11 5.80 -5.76 9.15
CA SER A 11 6.66 -6.79 9.75
C SER A 11 6.11 -8.20 9.48
N THR A 12 4.79 -8.36 9.36
CA THR A 12 4.12 -9.64 9.09
C THR A 12 2.97 -9.51 8.08
N ASP A 13 2.52 -10.62 7.50
CA ASP A 13 1.36 -10.63 6.58
C ASP A 13 0.04 -10.25 7.28
N ASN A 14 -0.15 -10.61 8.55
CA ASN A 14 -1.36 -10.27 9.32
C ASN A 14 -1.54 -8.76 9.52
N GLU A 15 -0.45 -8.02 9.76
CA GLU A 15 -0.51 -6.56 9.96
C GLU A 15 -1.00 -5.81 8.71
N LYS A 16 -0.79 -6.36 7.51
CA LYS A 16 -1.24 -5.73 6.25
C LYS A 16 -2.75 -5.67 6.19
N GLU A 17 -3.41 -6.77 6.54
CA GLU A 17 -4.87 -6.89 6.48
C GLU A 17 -5.54 -6.07 7.59
N GLU A 18 -5.00 -6.09 8.81
CA GLU A 18 -5.47 -5.23 9.90
C GLU A 18 -5.31 -3.74 9.55
N PHE A 19 -4.19 -3.36 8.93
CA PHE A 19 -4.01 -1.99 8.45
C PHE A 19 -5.04 -1.62 7.38
N ILE A 20 -5.28 -2.51 6.41
CA ILE A 20 -6.29 -2.29 5.35
C ILE A 20 -7.66 -2.05 5.97
N ASP A 21 -8.06 -2.83 6.98
CA ASP A 21 -9.34 -2.68 7.65
C ASP A 21 -9.45 -1.30 8.34
N HIS A 22 -8.40 -0.88 9.03
CA HIS A 22 -8.34 0.41 9.75
C HIS A 22 -8.07 1.65 8.87
N MET A 23 -7.66 1.48 7.61
CA MET A 23 -7.35 2.60 6.73
C MET A 23 -8.62 3.34 6.27
N PHE A 24 -8.58 4.66 6.14
CA PHE A 24 -9.67 5.39 5.48
C PHE A 24 -9.61 5.16 3.96
N CYS A 25 -10.77 5.03 3.30
CA CYS A 25 -10.78 5.03 1.83
C CYS A 25 -10.24 6.39 1.33
N PRO A 26 -9.20 6.44 0.48
CA PRO A 26 -8.62 7.70 0.03
C PRO A 26 -9.58 8.51 -0.84
N VAL A 27 -10.60 7.86 -1.42
CA VAL A 27 -11.58 8.49 -2.31
C VAL A 27 -12.71 9.16 -1.52
N CYS A 28 -13.41 8.40 -0.67
CA CYS A 28 -14.54 8.92 0.09
C CYS A 28 -14.18 9.40 1.50
N LYS A 29 -12.93 9.19 1.95
CA LYS A 29 -12.40 9.55 3.27
C LYS A 29 -13.19 8.98 4.45
N LEU A 30 -13.95 7.91 4.21
CA LEU A 30 -14.73 7.23 5.23
C LEU A 30 -14.03 5.96 5.67
N SER A 31 -14.17 5.65 6.97
CA SER A 31 -13.86 4.33 7.49
C SER A 31 -14.99 3.41 7.04
N SER A 32 -14.67 2.51 6.12
CA SER A 32 -15.61 1.56 5.58
C SER A 32 -14.87 0.27 5.31
N LYS A 33 -15.60 -0.83 5.31
CA LYS A 33 -15.10 -2.12 4.86
C LYS A 33 -14.65 -2.02 3.41
N LYS A 34 -13.62 -2.80 3.09
CA LYS A 34 -12.96 -2.82 1.79
C LYS A 34 -12.83 -4.26 1.37
N ASP A 35 -13.20 -4.54 0.13
CA ASP A 35 -12.93 -5.82 -0.48
C ASP A 35 -11.55 -5.80 -1.13
N ILE A 36 -10.76 -6.84 -0.87
CA ILE A 36 -9.52 -7.08 -1.59
C ILE A 36 -9.88 -7.69 -2.94
N VAL A 37 -9.79 -6.87 -3.98
CA VAL A 37 -10.08 -7.28 -5.37
C VAL A 37 -8.91 -8.08 -5.93
N SER A 38 -7.68 -7.64 -5.66
CA SER A 38 -6.49 -8.34 -6.11
C SER A 38 -5.28 -8.07 -5.20
N LYS A 39 -4.34 -9.01 -5.21
CA LYS A 39 -3.04 -8.92 -4.57
C LYS A 39 -1.97 -9.22 -5.62
N SER A 40 -0.99 -8.33 -5.76
CA SER A 40 0.13 -8.47 -6.68
C SER A 40 1.44 -8.25 -5.94
N GLU A 41 2.46 -9.05 -6.26
CA GLU A 41 3.80 -8.91 -5.71
C GLU A 41 4.73 -8.42 -6.82
N LEU A 42 5.38 -7.28 -6.59
CA LEU A 42 6.35 -6.67 -7.49
C LEU A 42 7.72 -6.74 -6.82
N LYS A 43 8.68 -7.42 -7.46
CA LYS A 43 10.08 -7.42 -7.02
C LYS A 43 10.90 -6.48 -7.89
N GLU A 44 11.39 -5.41 -7.31
CA GLU A 44 12.26 -4.46 -8.00
C GLU A 44 13.54 -4.22 -7.18
N LYS A 45 14.71 -4.48 -7.79
CA LYS A 45 16.03 -4.19 -7.21
C LYS A 45 16.19 -4.68 -5.76
N ASN A 46 15.90 -5.97 -5.53
CA ASN A 46 15.84 -6.65 -4.23
C ASN A 46 14.67 -6.29 -3.31
N ILE A 47 13.86 -5.31 -3.66
CA ILE A 47 12.70 -4.88 -2.86
C ILE A 47 11.45 -5.57 -3.33
N THR A 48 10.78 -6.24 -2.39
CA THR A 48 9.48 -6.84 -2.60
C THR A 48 8.41 -5.84 -2.18
N PHE A 49 7.64 -5.37 -3.15
CA PHE A 49 6.45 -4.56 -2.98
C PHE A 49 5.23 -5.45 -3.11
N ILE A 50 4.26 -5.27 -2.23
CA ILE A 50 2.98 -5.96 -2.30
C ILE A 50 1.91 -4.91 -2.55
N VAL A 51 1.30 -4.98 -3.71
CA VAL A 51 0.23 -4.09 -4.15
C VAL A 51 -1.10 -4.78 -3.92
N TYR A 52 -1.96 -4.17 -3.11
CA TYR A 52 -3.34 -4.59 -2.89
C TYR A 52 -4.25 -3.65 -3.66
N THR A 53 -5.10 -4.20 -4.53
CA THR A 53 -6.21 -3.46 -5.13
C THR A 53 -7.43 -3.65 -4.24
N LEU A 54 -7.93 -2.56 -3.69
CA LEU A 54 -9.04 -2.54 -2.76
C LEU A 54 -10.24 -1.85 -3.41
N ARG A 55 -11.44 -2.36 -3.15
CA ARG A 55 -12.71 -1.70 -3.48
C ARG A 55 -13.37 -1.26 -2.18
N CYS A 56 -13.65 0.03 -2.06
CA CYS A 56 -14.42 0.54 -0.93
C CYS A 56 -15.90 0.19 -1.10
N GLU A 57 -16.51 -0.50 -0.13
CA GLU A 57 -17.94 -0.85 -0.19
C GLU A 57 -18.85 0.39 -0.17
N ASN A 58 -18.42 1.49 0.46
CA ASN A 58 -19.27 2.67 0.62
C ASN A 58 -19.35 3.55 -0.63
N CYS A 59 -18.26 3.70 -1.39
CA CYS A 59 -18.24 4.54 -2.60
C CYS A 59 -18.08 3.75 -3.90
N ASP A 60 -17.94 2.42 -3.78
CA ASP A 60 -17.73 1.48 -4.88
C ASP A 60 -16.48 1.77 -5.74
N LYS A 61 -15.57 2.62 -5.25
CA LYS A 61 -14.36 3.01 -5.96
C LYS A 61 -13.21 2.07 -5.61
N MET A 62 -12.42 1.75 -6.63
CA MET A 62 -11.19 0.96 -6.51
C MET A 62 -9.98 1.87 -6.32
N TYR A 63 -9.03 1.42 -5.51
CA TYR A 63 -7.75 2.11 -5.27
C TYR A 63 -6.68 1.10 -4.85
N GLU A 64 -5.42 1.47 -5.03
CA GLU A 64 -4.28 0.61 -4.74
C GLU A 64 -3.56 1.06 -3.47
N VAL A 65 -3.13 0.08 -2.67
CA VAL A 65 -2.28 0.29 -1.50
C VAL A 65 -1.02 -0.54 -1.68
N THR A 66 0.14 0.09 -1.54
CA THR A 66 1.44 -0.57 -1.71
C THR A 66 2.14 -0.70 -0.37
N PHE A 67 2.39 -1.94 0.00
CA PHE A 67 3.14 -2.35 1.17
C PHE A 67 4.55 -2.77 0.77
N PHE A 68 5.51 -2.57 1.66
CA PHE A 68 6.89 -3.03 1.45
C PHE A 68 7.50 -3.46 2.79
N ASP A 69 8.48 -4.35 2.74
CA ASP A 69 9.10 -4.89 3.94
C ASP A 69 9.98 -3.83 4.64
N GLU A 70 9.78 -3.64 5.95
CA GLU A 70 10.48 -2.58 6.71
C GLU A 70 12.00 -2.75 6.70
N LYS A 71 12.51 -3.98 6.62
CA LYS A 71 13.95 -4.25 6.61
C LYS A 71 14.60 -3.78 5.31
N GLN A 72 13.77 -3.40 4.34
CA GLN A 72 14.16 -2.83 3.06
C GLN A 72 14.01 -1.30 3.02
N ILE A 73 13.58 -0.65 4.11
CA ILE A 73 13.53 0.82 4.24
C ILE A 73 14.89 1.45 3.88
N ASP A 74 15.99 0.88 4.38
CA ASP A 74 17.34 1.42 4.16
C ASP A 74 17.72 1.42 2.66
N SER A 75 17.19 0.46 1.89
CA SER A 75 17.33 0.38 0.44
C SER A 75 16.40 1.36 -0.29
N ILE A 76 15.22 1.67 0.26
CA ILE A 76 14.24 2.58 -0.34
C ILE A 76 14.58 4.06 -0.09
N GLU A 77 15.08 4.42 1.08
CA GLU A 77 15.56 5.78 1.33
C GLU A 77 16.71 6.13 0.38
N LYS A 78 17.60 5.17 0.11
CA LYS A 78 18.63 5.30 -0.93
C LYS A 78 18.06 5.46 -2.34
N LEU A 79 16.90 4.89 -2.64
CA LEU A 79 16.23 5.08 -3.95
C LEU A 79 15.55 6.45 -4.08
N LYS A 80 15.04 7.04 -2.99
CA LYS A 80 14.48 8.41 -3.02
C LYS A 80 15.53 9.47 -3.34
N THR A 81 16.80 9.24 -3.01
CA THR A 81 17.92 10.14 -3.36
C THR A 81 18.27 10.14 -4.86
N TYR A 82 17.66 9.25 -5.65
CA TYR A 82 17.78 9.20 -7.13
C TYR A 82 16.46 9.57 -7.81
N SER A 83 15.85 10.69 -7.41
CA SER A 83 14.78 11.31 -8.20
C SER A 83 15.38 12.44 -9.04
N PHE A 84 15.58 12.16 -10.34
CA PHE A 84 15.81 13.16 -11.38
C PHE A 84 14.58 14.06 -11.56
#